data_AF-A0A381Y715-F1
#
_entry.id   AF-A0A381Y715-F1
#
_cell.length_a   1.000
_cell.length_b   1.000
_cell.length_c   1.000
_cell.angle_alpha   90.00
_cell.angle_beta   90.00
_cell.angle_gamma   90.00
#
_symmetry.space_group_name_H-M   'P 1'
#
loop_
_entity.id
_entity.type
_entity.pdbx_description
1 polymer ?
#
loop_
_entity_poly.entity_id
_entity_poly.type
_entity_poly.pdbx_seq_one_letter_code
_entity_poly.pdbx_strand_id
1 'polypeptide(L)'
;MGDLFEKLKEEDCFNTLKKSYECGINIFDTSPLYGYGLSEHRLGNFLKSINRKDFYISTKVGRYLSPEKEENIDRGIFKGGLTYKPTLDYSYDGVMKSFEQSLLRLGL
;
A
#
# COMPACT_ATOMS: atom_id res chain seq x y z
N MET A 1 6.87 -5.57 1.91
CA MET A 1 6.40 -4.21 1.55
C MET A 1 5.58 -3.53 2.64
N GLY A 2 4.66 -4.20 3.34
CA GLY A 2 3.82 -3.58 4.39
C GLY A 2 4.22 -3.86 5.85
N ASP A 3 5.45 -4.28 6.13
CA ASP A 3 5.96 -4.56 7.49
C ASP A 3 5.12 -5.54 8.35
N LEU A 4 4.70 -6.65 7.74
CA LEU A 4 3.93 -7.68 8.44
C LEU A 4 4.76 -8.37 9.52
N PHE A 5 5.93 -8.92 9.16
CA PHE A 5 6.75 -9.72 10.07
C PHE A 5 7.87 -8.95 10.75
N GLU A 6 8.33 -7.87 10.14
CA GLU A 6 9.41 -7.00 10.63
C GLU A 6 9.32 -5.63 9.95
N LYS A 7 10.06 -4.65 10.49
CA LYS A 7 10.20 -3.33 9.86
C LYS A 7 11.29 -3.40 8.80
N LEU A 8 10.91 -3.20 7.54
CA LEU A 8 11.84 -3.26 6.41
C LEU A 8 12.45 -1.88 6.15
N LYS A 9 13.70 -1.85 5.67
CA LYS A 9 14.32 -0.62 5.17
C LYS A 9 13.69 -0.23 3.82
N GLU A 10 13.58 1.07 3.57
CA GLU A 10 13.00 1.60 2.32
C GLU A 10 13.81 1.17 1.08
N GLU A 11 15.14 1.17 1.20
CA GLU A 11 16.03 0.75 0.11
C GLU A 11 15.83 -0.73 -0.27
N ASP A 12 15.73 -1.62 0.71
CA ASP A 12 15.50 -3.06 0.47
C ASP A 12 14.14 -3.29 -0.20
N CYS A 13 13.12 -2.56 0.24
CA CYS A 13 11.79 -2.57 -0.37
C CYS A 13 11.84 -2.14 -1.85
N PHE A 14 12.50 -1.01 -2.14
CA PHE A 14 12.61 -0.51 -3.51
C PHE A 14 13.40 -1.48 -4.40
N ASN A 15 14.55 -1.96 -3.93
CA ASN A 15 15.41 -2.88 -4.67
C ASN A 15 14.73 -4.23 -4.93
N THR A 16 13.90 -4.70 -4.01
CA THR A 16 13.09 -5.92 -4.20
C THR A 16 12.09 -5.75 -5.34
N LEU A 17 11.35 -4.64 -5.37
CA LEU A 17 10.39 -4.34 -6.44
C LEU A 17 11.11 -4.11 -7.79
N LYS A 18 12.23 -3.40 -7.77
CA LYS A 18 13.06 -3.21 -8.96
C LYS A 18 13.53 -4.54 -9.52
N LYS A 19 14.03 -5.43 -8.65
CA LYS A 19 14.53 -6.73 -9.08
C LYS A 19 13.43 -7.62 -9.62
N SER A 20 12.24 -7.61 -9.02
CA SER A 20 11.10 -8.37 -9.55
C SER A 20 10.70 -7.90 -10.95
N TYR A 21 10.67 -6.58 -11.18
CA TYR A 21 10.41 -5.99 -12.49
C TYR A 21 11.50 -6.33 -13.53
N GLU A 22 12.78 -6.25 -13.17
CA GLU A 22 13.90 -6.69 -14.03
C GLU A 22 13.82 -8.17 -14.40
N CYS A 23 13.21 -8.99 -13.53
CA CYS A 23 12.93 -10.40 -13.80
C CYS A 23 11.66 -10.64 -14.64
N GLY A 24 11.02 -9.58 -15.14
CA GLY A 24 9.85 -9.66 -16.02
C GLY A 24 8.49 -9.66 -15.32
N ILE A 25 8.44 -9.47 -13.98
CA ILE A 25 7.18 -9.34 -13.26
C ILE A 25 6.61 -7.94 -13.48
N ASN A 26 5.44 -7.86 -14.09
CA ASN A 26 4.76 -6.59 -14.40
C ASN A 26 3.36 -6.47 -13.79
N ILE A 27 2.98 -7.36 -12.88
CA ILE A 27 1.74 -7.28 -12.09
C ILE A 27 2.09 -7.24 -10.61
N PHE A 28 1.54 -6.26 -9.89
CA PHE A 28 1.79 -6.05 -8.47
C PHE A 28 0.47 -6.08 -7.69
N ASP A 29 0.38 -6.94 -6.68
CA ASP A 29 -0.75 -6.98 -5.73
C ASP A 29 -0.41 -6.26 -4.43
N THR A 30 -1.35 -5.44 -3.93
CA THR A 30 -1.24 -4.72 -2.66
C THR A 30 -2.62 -4.56 -2.02
N SER A 31 -2.71 -3.76 -0.94
CA SER A 31 -3.96 -3.48 -0.22
C SER A 31 -3.81 -2.25 0.67
N PRO A 32 -4.87 -1.45 0.90
CA PRO A 32 -4.87 -0.41 1.93
C PRO A 32 -4.50 -0.92 3.32
N LEU A 33 -4.81 -2.19 3.63
CA LEU A 33 -4.52 -2.76 4.95
C LEU A 33 -3.04 -3.11 5.13
N TYR A 34 -2.30 -3.42 4.06
CA TYR A 34 -0.93 -3.90 4.17
C TYR A 34 -0.01 -2.80 4.71
N GLY A 35 0.32 -2.89 6.00
CA GLY A 35 1.06 -1.86 6.72
C GLY A 35 0.28 -0.54 6.82
N TYR A 36 -1.05 -0.60 6.89
CA TYR A 36 -1.91 0.58 7.05
C TYR A 36 -1.62 1.65 5.97
N GLY A 37 -1.52 1.22 4.72
CA GLY A 37 -1.21 2.04 3.56
C GLY A 37 0.27 2.11 3.17
N LEU A 38 1.19 1.61 4.02
CA LEU A 38 2.63 1.62 3.75
C LEU A 38 2.99 0.85 2.47
N SER A 39 2.35 -0.30 2.24
CA SER A 39 2.61 -1.12 1.05
C SER A 39 2.25 -0.38 -0.24
N GLU A 40 1.10 0.30 -0.28
CA GLU A 40 0.71 1.13 -1.42
C GLU A 40 1.65 2.31 -1.62
N HIS A 41 2.05 2.99 -0.54
CA HIS A 41 2.98 4.12 -0.62
C HIS A 41 4.35 3.72 -1.19
N ARG A 42 4.92 2.60 -0.70
CA ARG A 42 6.21 2.08 -1.19
C ARG A 42 6.13 1.59 -2.64
N LEU A 43 5.06 0.88 -2.98
CA LEU A 43 4.82 0.44 -4.35
C LEU A 43 4.66 1.64 -5.28
N GLY A 44 3.84 2.62 -4.91
CA GLY A 44 3.65 3.84 -5.70
C GLY A 44 4.95 4.61 -5.93
N ASN A 45 5.80 4.72 -4.91
CA ASN A 45 7.12 5.35 -5.06
C ASN A 45 8.01 4.62 -6.11
N PHE A 46 8.00 3.30 -6.11
CA PHE A 46 8.70 2.50 -7.13
C PHE A 46 8.08 2.67 -8.52
N LEU A 47 6.76 2.59 -8.64
CA LEU A 47 6.08 2.62 -9.93
C LEU A 47 6.28 3.93 -10.71
N LYS A 48 6.62 5.03 -10.02
CA LYS A 48 7.05 6.29 -10.67
C LYS A 48 8.28 6.13 -11.57
N SER A 49 9.09 5.08 -11.38
CA SER A 49 10.24 4.78 -12.25
C SER A 49 9.92 3.91 -13.46
N ILE A 50 8.66 3.52 -13.66
CA ILE A 50 8.21 2.66 -14.76
C ILE A 50 7.12 3.41 -15.55
N ASN A 51 7.07 3.26 -16.88
CA ASN A 51 5.97 3.84 -17.64
C ASN A 51 4.65 3.17 -17.24
N ARG A 52 3.59 3.96 -17.06
CA ARG A 52 2.27 3.46 -16.61
C ARG A 52 1.73 2.29 -17.41
N LYS A 53 1.99 2.26 -18.73
CA LYS A 53 1.52 1.20 -19.64
C LYS A 53 2.26 -0.13 -19.51
N ASP A 54 3.39 -0.15 -18.81
CA ASP A 54 4.28 -1.32 -18.70
C ASP A 54 3.99 -2.16 -17.44
N PHE A 55 2.97 -1.81 -16.64
CA PHE A 55 2.58 -2.56 -15.45
C PHE A 55 1.06 -2.59 -15.18
N TYR A 56 0.66 -3.58 -14.39
CA TYR A 56 -0.68 -3.77 -13.83
C TYR A 56 -0.63 -3.72 -12.30
N ILE A 57 -1.66 -3.16 -11.67
CA ILE A 57 -1.83 -3.16 -10.22
C ILE A 57 -3.14 -3.82 -9.87
N SER A 58 -3.09 -4.73 -8.90
CA SER A 58 -4.23 -5.20 -8.13
C SER A 58 -4.15 -4.58 -6.73
N THR A 59 -5.17 -3.83 -6.33
CA THR A 59 -5.36 -3.42 -4.94
C THR A 59 -6.79 -3.75 -4.50
N LYS A 60 -7.06 -3.62 -3.21
CA LYS A 60 -8.30 -4.07 -2.57
C LYS A 60 -9.08 -2.86 -2.09
N VAL A 61 -10.40 -2.99 -2.02
CA VAL A 61 -11.31 -1.98 -1.48
C VAL A 61 -12.05 -2.50 -0.25
N GLY A 62 -12.87 -1.63 0.34
CA GLY A 62 -13.63 -1.93 1.56
C GLY A 62 -12.92 -1.48 2.85
N ARG A 63 -11.73 -0.87 2.74
CA ARG A 63 -11.03 -0.24 3.87
C ARG A 63 -10.43 1.09 3.45
N TYR A 64 -11.00 2.19 3.92
CA TYR A 64 -10.34 3.49 3.82
C TYR A 64 -9.55 3.78 5.10
N LEU A 65 -8.55 4.66 4.97
CA LEU A 65 -7.64 5.03 6.04
C LEU A 65 -7.95 6.45 6.51
N SER A 66 -7.84 6.70 7.81
CA SER A 66 -7.98 8.04 8.40
C SER A 66 -6.81 8.30 9.35
N PRO A 67 -6.23 9.51 9.36
CA PRO A 67 -5.16 9.85 10.30
C PRO A 67 -5.59 9.58 11.73
N GLU A 68 -4.65 9.11 12.54
CA GLU A 68 -4.88 8.80 13.96
C GLU A 68 -3.59 9.11 14.74
N LYS A 69 -3.66 9.16 16.07
CA LYS A 69 -2.45 9.24 16.91
C LYS A 69 -1.81 7.88 17.05
N GLU A 70 -0.49 7.82 17.09
CA GLU A 70 0.27 6.56 17.21
C GLU A 70 -0.17 5.72 18.42
N GLU A 71 -0.46 6.35 19.55
CA GLU A 71 -0.96 5.68 20.77
C GLU A 71 -2.32 4.98 20.63
N ASN A 72 -3.13 5.37 19.62
CA ASN A 72 -4.48 4.86 19.39
C ASN A 72 -4.53 3.80 18.27
N ILE A 73 -3.40 3.46 17.66
CA ILE A 73 -3.37 2.53 16.52
C ILE A 73 -3.24 1.10 17.01
N ASP A 74 -4.28 0.31 16.74
CA ASP A 74 -4.19 -1.15 16.78
C ASP A 74 -3.51 -1.65 15.50
N ARG A 75 -2.24 -2.08 15.64
CA ARG A 75 -1.42 -2.63 14.54
C ARG A 75 -1.71 -4.10 14.24
N GLY A 76 -2.57 -4.75 15.03
CA GLY A 76 -2.85 -6.18 14.90
C GLY A 76 -1.57 -7.00 14.83
N ILE A 77 -1.39 -7.70 13.70
CA ILE A 77 -0.22 -8.56 13.45
C ILE A 77 0.98 -7.84 12.81
N PHE A 78 0.84 -6.58 12.40
CA PHE A 78 1.92 -5.85 11.72
C PHE A 78 2.97 -5.34 12.72
N LYS A 79 4.25 -5.53 12.40
CA LYS A 79 5.37 -4.94 13.17
C LYS A 79 5.60 -3.47 12.87
N GLY A 80 5.13 -2.98 11.72
CA GLY A 80 5.26 -1.59 11.28
C GLY A 80 3.98 -1.04 10.67
N GLY A 81 4.13 -0.14 9.69
CA GLY A 81 3.03 0.53 9.01
C GLY A 81 2.93 2.02 9.31
N LEU A 82 2.09 2.71 8.55
CA LEU A 82 1.84 4.14 8.73
C LEU A 82 0.90 4.41 9.91
N THR A 83 0.78 5.69 10.27
CA THR A 83 -0.03 6.16 11.39
C THR A 83 -1.47 6.46 10.94
N TYR A 84 -2.17 5.41 10.51
CA TYR A 84 -3.55 5.47 10.03
C TYR A 84 -4.44 4.42 10.70
N LYS A 85 -5.69 4.78 10.98
CA LYS A 85 -6.74 3.84 11.39
C LYS A 85 -7.53 3.35 10.17
N PRO A 86 -7.66 2.03 9.96
CA PRO A 86 -8.49 1.49 8.90
C PRO A 86 -9.95 1.45 9.36
N THR A 87 -10.85 1.89 8.50
CA THR A 87 -12.30 1.73 8.68
C THR A 87 -12.82 0.73 7.66
N LEU A 88 -13.43 -0.35 8.11
CA LEU A 88 -14.09 -1.33 7.25
C LEU A 88 -15.44 -0.78 6.81
N ASP A 89 -15.63 -0.58 5.51
CA ASP A 89 -16.86 -0.05 4.94
C ASP A 89 -17.03 -0.57 3.50
N TYR A 90 -18.00 -1.47 3.31
CA TYR A 90 -18.35 -2.04 2.01
C TYR A 90 -19.52 -1.33 1.33
N SER A 91 -19.98 -0.19 1.88
CA SER A 91 -20.92 0.68 1.17
C SER A 91 -20.29 1.24 -0.11
N TYR A 92 -21.12 1.76 -1.00
CA TYR A 92 -20.63 2.45 -2.20
C TYR A 92 -19.64 3.56 -1.84
N ASP A 93 -19.99 4.43 -0.89
CA ASP A 93 -19.13 5.55 -0.47
C ASP A 93 -17.83 5.06 0.16
N GLY A 94 -17.89 4.00 0.97
CA GLY A 94 -16.71 3.38 1.57
C GLY A 94 -15.76 2.80 0.52
N VAL A 95 -16.30 2.13 -0.49
CA VAL A 95 -15.54 1.57 -1.62
C VAL A 95 -14.93 2.68 -2.46
N MET A 96 -15.69 3.70 -2.84
CA MET A 96 -15.19 4.82 -3.65
C MET A 96 -14.12 5.61 -2.91
N LYS A 97 -14.32 5.89 -1.62
CA LYS A 97 -13.31 6.54 -0.77
C LYS A 97 -12.04 5.71 -0.65
N SER A 98 -12.17 4.39 -0.47
CA SER A 98 -11.02 3.47 -0.45
C SER A 98 -10.26 3.51 -1.78
N PHE A 99 -10.97 3.49 -2.91
CA PHE A 99 -10.41 3.56 -4.25
C PHE A 99 -9.64 4.87 -4.51
N GLU A 100 -10.26 6.01 -4.24
CA GLU A 100 -9.64 7.34 -4.40
C GLU A 100 -8.37 7.47 -3.56
N GLN A 101 -8.43 7.02 -2.30
CA GLN A 101 -7.26 7.05 -1.44
C GLN A 101 -6.13 6.11 -1.90
N SER A 102 -6.46 4.95 -2.47
CA SER A 102 -5.45 4.07 -3.08
C SER A 102 -4.77 4.73 -4.27
N LEU A 103 -5.50 5.45 -5.13
CA LEU A 103 -4.91 6.23 -6.22
C LEU A 103 -3.90 7.26 -5.68
N LEU A 104 -4.28 8.01 -4.64
CA LEU A 104 -3.38 8.99 -4.00
C LEU A 104 -2.10 8.34 -3.45
N ARG A 105 -2.21 7.21 -2.74
CA ARG A 105 -1.03 6.52 -2.18
C ARG A 105 -0.15 5.87 -3.26
N LEU A 106 -0.75 5.36 -4.33
CA LEU A 106 -0.04 4.76 -5.45
C LEU A 106 0.54 5.81 -6.42
N GLY A 107 0.08 7.06 -6.34
CA GLY A 107 0.50 8.14 -7.25
C GLY A 107 -0.01 7.96 -8.67
N LEU A 108 -1.26 7.51 -8.82
CA LEU A 108 -1.92 7.22 -10.10
C LEU A 108 -3.09 8.18 -10.40
#